data_AF-A0A2S6B1E8-F1
#
_entry.id   AF-A0A2S6B1E8-F1
#
_cell.length_a   1.000
_cell.length_b   1.000
_cell.length_c   1.000
_cell.angle_alpha   90.00
_cell.angle_beta   90.00
_cell.angle_gamma   90.00
#
_symmetry.space_group_name_H-M   'P 1'
#
loop_
_entity.id
_entity.type
_entity.pdbx_description
1 polymer ?
#
loop_
_entity_poly.entity_id
_entity_poly.type
_entity_poly.pdbx_seq_one_letter_code
_entity_poly.pdbx_strand_id
1 'polypeptide(L)'
;MARAGKISSDQVHELLLQALETERGGIQIYTAAIKAAVNKDLKKEWGEYLEETRTHEQVLTRVFEQLEMDTEEMSPGREVVAHMGASLVRAIEMAMQKGDKAGAELVAAECVVLAETKDHQNWELIGKVVEHDRTLAKILEPAYKAVESDEDHHLYHTMGWCRELWIQALGMPAVLPPPEEVKKVETAIGASRAEQSRDEMLGRKH
;
A
#
# COMPACT_ATOMS: atom_id res chain seq x y z
N MET A 1 15.55 -8.51 -27.17
CA MET A 1 14.64 -7.67 -27.98
C MET A 1 13.22 -8.01 -27.59
N ALA A 2 12.44 -7.04 -27.13
CA ALA A 2 11.02 -7.25 -26.83
C ALA A 2 10.25 -7.49 -28.13
N ARG A 3 9.40 -8.51 -28.18
CA ARG A 3 8.39 -8.66 -29.23
C ARG A 3 7.22 -7.76 -28.85
N ALA A 4 6.76 -6.91 -29.77
CA ALA A 4 5.52 -6.16 -29.58
C ALA A 4 4.36 -7.17 -29.51
N GLY A 5 3.85 -7.41 -28.30
CA GLY A 5 2.64 -8.17 -28.04
C GLY A 5 1.45 -7.24 -27.87
N LYS A 6 0.28 -7.64 -28.35
CA LYS A 6 -0.98 -6.97 -28.03
C LYS A 6 -1.26 -7.17 -26.53
N ILE A 7 -1.79 -6.14 -25.84
CA ILE A 7 -2.27 -6.29 -24.46
C ILE A 7 -3.33 -7.40 -24.40
N SER A 8 -3.22 -8.24 -23.37
CA SER A 8 -4.13 -9.37 -23.14
C SER A 8 -5.32 -8.93 -22.29
N SER A 9 -6.52 -8.89 -22.88
CA SER A 9 -7.75 -8.49 -22.18
C SER A 9 -7.98 -9.33 -20.91
N ASP A 10 -7.78 -10.65 -20.99
CA ASP A 10 -7.96 -11.56 -19.85
C ASP A 10 -6.99 -11.27 -18.70
N GLN A 11 -5.79 -10.77 -19.00
CA GLN A 11 -4.80 -10.43 -17.97
C GLN A 11 -5.05 -9.04 -17.37
N VAL A 12 -5.62 -8.11 -18.14
CA VAL A 12 -6.12 -6.84 -17.59
C VAL A 12 -7.31 -7.10 -16.67
N HIS A 13 -8.22 -7.99 -17.07
CA HIS A 13 -9.35 -8.39 -16.23
C HIS A 13 -8.82 -8.99 -14.90
N GLU A 14 -7.92 -9.96 -14.96
CA GLU A 14 -7.30 -10.55 -13.77
C GLU A 14 -6.60 -9.51 -12.87
N LEU A 15 -5.86 -8.56 -13.47
CA LEU A 15 -5.21 -7.47 -12.73
C LEU A 15 -6.24 -6.60 -11.98
N LEU A 16 -7.34 -6.23 -12.63
CA LEU A 16 -8.38 -5.40 -12.03
C LEU A 16 -9.12 -6.12 -10.89
N LEU A 17 -9.37 -7.43 -11.04
CA LEU A 17 -9.93 -8.26 -9.97
C LEU A 17 -9.01 -8.32 -8.75
N GLN A 18 -7.71 -8.50 -8.97
CA GLN A 18 -6.72 -8.47 -7.89
C GLN A 18 -6.58 -7.08 -7.26
N ALA A 19 -6.62 -6.01 -8.05
CA ALA A 19 -6.55 -4.63 -7.55
C ALA A 19 -7.72 -4.34 -6.62
N LEU A 20 -8.96 -4.61 -7.05
CA LEU A 20 -10.14 -4.38 -6.22
C LEU A 20 -10.12 -5.22 -4.92
N GLU A 21 -9.64 -6.47 -5.00
CA GLU A 21 -9.47 -7.31 -3.81
C GLU A 21 -8.37 -6.79 -2.87
N THR A 22 -7.31 -6.18 -3.43
CA THR A 22 -6.22 -5.59 -2.66
C THR A 22 -6.73 -4.39 -1.84
N GLU A 23 -7.50 -3.48 -2.45
CA GLU A 23 -8.14 -2.35 -1.75
C GLU A 23 -9.06 -2.82 -0.62
N ARG A 24 -9.93 -3.81 -0.91
CA ARG A 24 -10.85 -4.39 0.09
C ARG A 24 -10.10 -5.07 1.23
N GLY A 25 -8.96 -5.70 0.93
CA GLY A 25 -8.03 -6.23 1.92
C GLY A 25 -7.34 -5.13 2.73
N GLY A 26 -6.87 -4.07 2.08
CA GLY A 26 -6.22 -2.90 2.67
C GLY A 26 -7.11 -2.23 3.71
N ILE A 27 -8.40 -2.04 3.42
CA ILE A 27 -9.38 -1.51 4.39
C ILE A 27 -9.40 -2.34 5.68
N GLN A 28 -9.34 -3.67 5.58
CA GLN A 28 -9.34 -4.56 6.75
C GLN A 28 -7.99 -4.51 7.49
N ILE A 29 -6.89 -4.48 6.75
CA ILE A 29 -5.53 -4.41 7.30
C ILE A 29 -5.33 -3.10 8.06
N TYR A 30 -5.64 -1.95 7.48
CA TYR A 30 -5.59 -0.65 8.17
C TYR A 30 -6.50 -0.62 9.40
N THR A 31 -7.72 -1.16 9.29
CA THR A 31 -8.64 -1.26 10.44
C THR A 31 -8.03 -2.07 11.60
N ALA A 32 -7.31 -3.15 11.30
CA ALA A 32 -6.60 -3.94 12.31
C ALA A 32 -5.34 -3.20 12.83
N ALA A 33 -4.57 -2.57 11.95
CA ALA A 33 -3.36 -1.85 12.26
C ALA A 33 -3.62 -0.66 13.20
N ILE A 34 -4.67 0.14 12.95
CA ILE A 34 -5.09 1.27 13.81
C ILE A 34 -5.47 0.81 15.24
N LYS A 35 -5.96 -0.42 15.40
CA LYS A 35 -6.22 -1.03 16.71
C LYS A 35 -4.93 -1.40 17.43
N ALA A 36 -3.93 -1.87 16.69
CA ALA A 36 -2.61 -2.23 17.22
C ALA A 36 -1.72 -1.02 17.50
N ALA A 37 -1.94 0.11 16.82
CA ALA A 37 -1.10 1.31 16.90
C ALA A 37 -1.01 1.91 18.32
N VAL A 38 0.22 2.22 18.72
CA VAL A 38 0.61 2.84 19.99
C VAL A 38 1.10 4.27 19.75
N ASN A 39 1.90 4.49 18.71
CA ASN A 39 2.34 5.79 18.25
C ASN A 39 1.14 6.58 17.69
N LYS A 40 0.94 7.79 18.21
CA LYS A 40 -0.23 8.62 17.87
C LYS A 40 -0.16 9.19 16.45
N ASP A 41 1.04 9.51 15.98
CA ASP A 41 1.24 10.07 14.65
C ASP A 41 1.02 8.99 13.59
N LEU A 42 1.60 7.79 13.79
CA LEU A 42 1.32 6.63 12.94
C LEU A 42 -0.16 6.26 12.92
N LYS A 43 -0.81 6.25 14.09
CA LYS A 43 -2.25 5.96 14.17
C LYS A 43 -3.09 6.97 13.40
N LYS A 44 -2.66 8.25 13.38
CA LYS A 44 -3.32 9.30 12.61
C LYS A 44 -3.13 9.08 11.11
N GLU A 45 -1.90 8.83 10.69
CA GLU A 45 -1.53 8.59 9.29
C GLU A 45 -2.27 7.37 8.72
N TRP A 46 -2.24 6.22 9.39
CA TRP A 46 -3.05 5.05 8.99
C TRP A 46 -4.56 5.32 8.96
N GLY A 47 -5.05 6.24 9.78
CA GLY A 47 -6.44 6.68 9.74
C GLY A 47 -6.77 7.48 8.48
N GLU A 48 -5.83 8.28 7.99
CA GLU A 48 -5.94 9.02 6.72
C GLU A 48 -5.87 8.03 5.54
N TYR A 49 -4.88 7.13 5.52
CA TYR A 49 -4.75 6.11 4.48
C TYR A 49 -5.96 5.18 4.40
N LEU A 50 -6.58 4.81 5.52
CA LEU A 50 -7.83 4.04 5.52
C LEU A 50 -8.98 4.73 4.76
N GLU A 51 -9.10 6.07 4.85
CA GLU A 51 -10.14 6.79 4.11
C GLU A 51 -9.78 6.95 2.63
N GLU A 52 -8.49 7.03 2.31
CA GLU A 52 -7.97 7.02 0.93
C GLU A 52 -8.21 5.66 0.27
N THR A 53 -7.82 4.54 0.90
CA THR A 53 -8.09 3.17 0.40
C THR A 53 -9.60 2.91 0.17
N ARG A 54 -10.48 3.46 1.02
CA ARG A 54 -11.94 3.40 0.77
C ARG A 54 -12.36 4.18 -0.46
N THR A 55 -11.69 5.29 -0.74
CA THR A 55 -11.92 6.08 -1.96
C THR A 55 -11.40 5.33 -3.18
N HIS A 56 -10.25 4.66 -3.07
CA HIS A 56 -9.66 3.86 -4.13
C HIS A 56 -10.53 2.64 -4.50
N GLU A 57 -11.11 1.94 -3.51
CA GLU A 57 -12.11 0.87 -3.74
C GLU A 57 -13.32 1.38 -4.55
N GLN A 58 -13.80 2.59 -4.25
CA GLN A 58 -14.89 3.22 -5.00
C GLN A 58 -14.46 3.63 -6.41
N VAL A 59 -13.21 4.07 -6.59
CA VAL A 59 -12.62 4.38 -7.90
C VAL A 59 -12.59 3.12 -8.76
N LEU A 60 -12.07 2.00 -8.24
CA LEU A 60 -12.03 0.73 -8.95
C LEU A 60 -13.44 0.19 -9.23
N THR A 61 -14.37 0.30 -8.28
CA THR A 61 -15.78 -0.09 -8.51
C THR A 61 -16.39 0.67 -9.70
N ARG A 62 -16.10 1.97 -9.87
CA ARG A 62 -16.54 2.74 -11.05
C ARG A 62 -15.85 2.30 -12.34
N VAL A 63 -14.59 1.89 -12.27
CA VAL A 63 -13.88 1.30 -13.42
C VAL A 63 -14.58 0.01 -13.86
N PHE A 64 -14.95 -0.86 -12.91
CA PHE A 64 -15.69 -2.09 -13.20
C PHE A 64 -17.02 -1.81 -13.87
N GLU A 65 -17.79 -0.83 -13.38
CA GLU A 65 -19.05 -0.41 -13.99
C GLU A 65 -18.86 0.02 -15.46
N GLN A 66 -17.83 0.84 -15.74
CA GLN A 66 -17.55 1.32 -17.10
C GLN A 66 -17.06 0.23 -18.05
N LEU A 67 -16.45 -0.82 -17.52
CA LEU A 67 -15.98 -1.99 -18.28
C LEU A 67 -17.01 -3.12 -18.34
N GLU A 68 -18.18 -2.93 -17.73
CA GLU A 68 -19.23 -3.97 -17.59
C GLU A 68 -18.70 -5.25 -16.92
N MET A 69 -17.81 -5.10 -15.94
CA MET A 69 -17.21 -6.18 -15.16
C MET A 69 -17.95 -6.39 -13.83
N ASP A 70 -18.00 -7.64 -13.36
CA ASP A 70 -18.60 -7.97 -12.06
C ASP A 70 -17.58 -7.80 -10.93
N THR A 71 -17.87 -6.94 -9.96
CA THR A 71 -17.01 -6.69 -8.79
C THR A 71 -16.90 -7.90 -7.87
N GLU A 72 -17.80 -8.87 -8.00
CA GLU A 72 -17.82 -10.11 -7.21
C GLU A 72 -17.32 -11.33 -8.00
N GLU A 73 -16.85 -11.13 -9.24
CA GLU A 73 -16.26 -12.21 -10.02
C GLU A 73 -15.02 -12.78 -9.30
N MET A 74 -14.99 -14.09 -9.14
CA MET A 74 -13.85 -14.79 -8.54
C MET A 74 -12.92 -15.33 -9.61
N SER A 75 -11.62 -15.18 -9.37
CA SER A 75 -10.57 -15.81 -10.17
C SER A 75 -9.55 -16.51 -9.25
N PRO A 76 -8.78 -17.48 -9.75
CA PRO A 76 -7.76 -18.14 -8.94
C PRO A 76 -6.72 -17.17 -8.35
N GLY A 77 -6.35 -16.10 -9.08
CA GLY A 77 -5.41 -15.11 -8.55
C GLY A 77 -6.05 -14.18 -7.52
N ARG A 78 -7.31 -13.76 -7.74
CA ARG A 78 -8.09 -13.03 -6.73
C ARG A 78 -8.26 -13.81 -5.43
N GLU A 79 -8.53 -15.11 -5.49
CA GLU A 79 -8.62 -15.98 -4.31
C GLU A 79 -7.32 -15.98 -3.49
N VAL A 80 -6.17 -15.98 -4.16
CA VAL A 80 -4.85 -15.90 -3.50
C VAL A 80 -4.66 -14.54 -2.84
N VAL A 81 -5.02 -13.44 -3.51
CA VAL A 81 -4.95 -12.08 -2.93
C VAL A 81 -5.84 -11.97 -1.69
N ALA A 82 -7.08 -12.45 -1.76
CA ALA A 82 -8.00 -12.49 -0.61
C ALA A 82 -7.41 -13.28 0.57
N HIS A 83 -6.81 -14.45 0.30
CA HIS A 83 -6.15 -15.26 1.31
C HIS A 83 -4.95 -14.56 1.97
N MET A 84 -4.12 -13.88 1.16
CA MET A 84 -2.99 -13.10 1.67
C MET A 84 -3.47 -11.96 2.56
N GLY A 85 -4.45 -11.17 2.11
CA GLY A 85 -5.02 -10.07 2.90
C GLY A 85 -5.59 -10.55 4.23
N ALA A 86 -6.40 -11.62 4.23
CA ALA A 86 -6.92 -12.21 5.45
C ALA A 86 -5.83 -12.73 6.40
N SER A 87 -4.74 -13.27 5.84
CA SER A 87 -3.59 -13.76 6.62
C SER A 87 -2.82 -12.62 7.29
N LEU A 88 -2.66 -11.48 6.62
CA LEU A 88 -2.05 -10.27 7.20
C LEU A 88 -2.90 -9.74 8.35
N VAL A 89 -4.22 -9.60 8.18
CA VAL A 89 -5.13 -9.23 9.28
C VAL A 89 -4.97 -10.18 10.47
N ARG A 90 -4.94 -11.50 10.20
CA ARG A 90 -4.78 -12.51 11.24
C ARG A 90 -3.44 -12.39 11.97
N ALA A 91 -2.36 -12.05 11.28
CA ALA A 91 -1.04 -11.84 11.89
C ALA A 91 -1.06 -10.67 12.89
N ILE A 92 -1.69 -9.56 12.52
CA ILE A 92 -1.88 -8.39 13.42
C ILE A 92 -2.67 -8.80 14.66
N GLU A 93 -3.78 -9.52 14.49
CA GLU A 93 -4.58 -10.03 15.61
C GLU A 93 -3.81 -10.98 16.53
N MET A 94 -2.99 -11.86 15.96
CA MET A 94 -2.14 -12.76 16.73
C MET A 94 -1.11 -11.99 17.56
N ALA A 95 -0.51 -10.94 17.00
CA ALA A 95 0.45 -10.10 17.71
C ALA A 95 -0.23 -9.31 18.84
N MET A 96 -1.42 -8.74 18.61
CA MET A 96 -2.22 -8.07 19.66
C MET A 96 -2.61 -9.01 20.82
N GLN A 97 -2.86 -10.30 20.53
CA GLN A 97 -3.27 -11.28 21.55
C GLN A 97 -2.11 -11.83 22.38
N LYS A 98 -0.94 -12.00 21.77
CA LYS A 98 0.17 -12.77 22.35
C LYS A 98 1.40 -11.91 22.68
N GLY A 99 1.58 -10.79 22.00
CA GLY A 99 2.70 -9.88 22.17
C GLY A 99 2.41 -8.76 23.16
N ASP A 100 3.42 -7.92 23.39
CA ASP A 100 3.20 -6.60 23.98
C ASP A 100 2.69 -5.60 22.94
N LYS A 101 2.29 -4.42 23.40
CA LYS A 101 1.69 -3.40 22.52
C LYS A 101 2.66 -2.90 21.44
N ALA A 102 3.95 -2.76 21.77
CA ALA A 102 4.94 -2.27 20.82
C ALA A 102 5.25 -3.33 19.75
N GLY A 103 5.34 -4.61 20.13
CA GLY A 103 5.46 -5.71 19.20
C GLY A 103 4.24 -5.87 18.29
N ALA A 104 3.03 -5.61 18.80
CA ALA A 104 1.82 -5.62 17.98
C ALA A 104 1.79 -4.49 16.95
N GLU A 105 2.19 -3.27 17.32
CA GLU A 105 2.36 -2.15 16.38
C GLU A 105 3.40 -2.46 15.31
N LEU A 106 4.53 -3.06 15.69
CA LEU A 106 5.59 -3.43 14.77
C LEU A 106 5.12 -4.46 13.72
N VAL A 107 4.45 -5.53 14.16
CA VAL A 107 3.87 -6.54 13.24
C VAL A 107 2.80 -5.90 12.35
N ALA A 108 2.01 -4.95 12.88
CA ALA A 108 1.06 -4.21 12.06
C ALA A 108 1.76 -3.40 10.96
N ALA A 109 2.86 -2.72 11.28
CA ALA A 109 3.63 -1.98 10.28
C ALA A 109 4.22 -2.91 9.20
N GLU A 110 4.74 -4.09 9.56
CA GLU A 110 5.18 -5.09 8.57
C GLU A 110 4.04 -5.56 7.66
N CYS A 111 2.87 -5.82 8.23
CA CYS A 111 1.71 -6.25 7.47
C CYS A 111 1.21 -5.16 6.52
N VAL A 112 1.21 -3.89 6.94
CA VAL A 112 0.86 -2.76 6.07
C VAL A 112 1.88 -2.66 4.93
N VAL A 113 3.20 -2.74 5.18
CA VAL A 113 4.21 -2.71 4.09
C VAL A 113 3.95 -3.80 3.04
N LEU A 114 3.61 -5.02 3.47
CA LEU A 114 3.31 -6.11 2.54
C LEU A 114 2.04 -5.86 1.72
N ALA A 115 1.03 -5.22 2.30
CA ALA A 115 -0.20 -4.83 1.60
C ALA A 115 0.09 -3.74 0.56
N GLU A 116 0.73 -2.64 0.98
CA GLU A 116 1.09 -1.50 0.12
C GLU A 116 2.01 -1.92 -1.02
N THR A 117 2.92 -2.87 -0.79
CA THR A 117 3.79 -3.40 -1.85
C THR A 117 2.98 -4.05 -2.98
N LYS A 118 1.89 -4.76 -2.62
CA LYS A 118 1.02 -5.40 -3.62
C LYS A 118 0.14 -4.36 -4.30
N ASP A 119 -0.36 -3.37 -3.55
CA ASP A 119 -1.28 -2.38 -4.11
C ASP A 119 -0.58 -1.41 -5.08
N HIS A 120 0.56 -0.87 -4.65
CA HIS A 120 1.46 -0.09 -5.49
C HIS A 120 1.81 -0.82 -6.79
N GLN A 121 2.13 -2.12 -6.71
CA GLN A 121 2.39 -2.94 -7.90
C GLN A 121 1.18 -2.99 -8.84
N ASN A 122 -0.04 -3.15 -8.31
CA ASN A 122 -1.24 -3.20 -9.14
C ASN A 122 -1.44 -1.87 -9.89
N TRP A 123 -1.33 -0.75 -9.19
CA TRP A 123 -1.51 0.59 -9.77
C TRP A 123 -0.42 0.95 -10.79
N GLU A 124 0.84 0.61 -10.53
CA GLU A 124 1.93 0.71 -11.52
C GLU A 124 1.62 -0.07 -12.81
N LEU A 125 1.10 -1.30 -12.68
CA LEU A 125 0.72 -2.12 -13.83
C LEU A 125 -0.50 -1.55 -14.57
N ILE A 126 -1.48 -0.99 -13.86
CA ILE A 126 -2.61 -0.26 -14.46
C ILE A 126 -2.08 0.94 -15.26
N GLY A 127 -1.11 1.70 -14.73
CA GLY A 127 -0.40 2.75 -15.44
C GLY A 127 0.25 2.25 -16.74
N LYS A 128 0.87 1.07 -16.72
CA LYS A 128 1.41 0.44 -17.93
C LYS A 128 0.33 0.07 -18.95
N VAL A 129 -0.85 -0.37 -18.51
CA VAL A 129 -1.99 -0.60 -19.42
C VAL A 129 -2.43 0.72 -20.07
N VAL A 130 -2.51 1.80 -19.29
CA VAL A 130 -2.85 3.16 -19.78
C VAL A 130 -1.86 3.64 -20.86
N GLU A 131 -0.55 3.44 -20.65
CA GLU A 131 0.50 3.83 -21.61
C GLU A 131 0.37 3.10 -22.96
N HIS A 132 -0.17 1.88 -22.96
CA HIS A 132 -0.06 0.95 -24.09
C HIS A 132 -1.40 0.63 -24.79
N ASP A 133 -2.55 0.84 -24.16
CA ASP A 133 -3.88 0.64 -24.77
C ASP A 133 -4.74 1.91 -24.71
N ARG A 134 -4.88 2.60 -25.85
CA ARG A 134 -5.66 3.85 -25.95
C ARG A 134 -7.17 3.68 -25.72
N THR A 135 -7.69 2.46 -25.85
CA THR A 135 -9.12 2.21 -25.61
C THR A 135 -9.36 2.11 -24.13
N LEU A 136 -8.58 1.28 -23.44
CA LEU A 136 -8.64 1.13 -21.98
C LEU A 136 -8.20 2.41 -21.25
N ALA A 137 -7.23 3.15 -21.79
CA ALA A 137 -6.78 4.41 -21.21
C ALA A 137 -7.92 5.41 -20.97
N LYS A 138 -8.96 5.44 -21.83
CA LYS A 138 -10.11 6.34 -21.65
C LYS A 138 -10.88 6.11 -20.35
N ILE A 139 -10.78 4.91 -19.79
CA ILE A 139 -11.46 4.48 -18.57
C ILE A 139 -10.47 4.44 -17.40
N LEU A 140 -9.27 3.89 -17.62
CA LEU A 140 -8.28 3.65 -16.57
C LEU A 140 -7.44 4.88 -16.22
N GLU A 141 -7.16 5.79 -17.15
CA GLU A 141 -6.29 6.95 -16.90
C GLU A 141 -6.85 7.91 -15.82
N PRO A 142 -8.15 8.24 -15.80
CA PRO A 142 -8.71 9.06 -14.72
C PRO A 142 -8.62 8.39 -13.35
N ALA A 143 -8.80 7.07 -13.29
CA ALA A 143 -8.69 6.30 -12.06
C ALA A 143 -7.24 6.27 -11.56
N TYR A 144 -6.31 5.89 -12.44
CA TYR A 144 -4.87 5.86 -12.15
C TYR A 144 -4.36 7.19 -11.62
N LYS A 145 -4.68 8.31 -12.28
CA LYS A 145 -4.28 9.66 -11.84
C LYS A 145 -4.89 10.11 -10.52
N ALA A 146 -5.99 9.50 -10.10
CA ALA A 146 -6.65 9.83 -8.85
C ALA A 146 -6.10 9.06 -7.65
N VAL A 147 -5.28 8.02 -7.88
CA VAL A 147 -4.86 7.07 -6.85
C VAL A 147 -3.34 6.94 -6.76
N GLU A 148 -2.62 6.91 -7.88
CA GLU A 148 -1.19 6.54 -7.90
C GLU A 148 -0.29 7.39 -6.98
N SER A 149 -0.54 8.69 -6.85
CA SER A 149 0.23 9.53 -5.93
C SER A 149 0.02 9.16 -4.46
N ASP A 150 -1.20 8.72 -4.11
CA ASP A 150 -1.52 8.26 -2.76
C ASP A 150 -0.77 6.94 -2.49
N GLU A 151 -0.78 6.02 -3.45
CA GLU A 151 -0.10 4.71 -3.33
C GLU A 151 1.43 4.82 -3.21
N ASP A 152 2.06 5.72 -3.97
CA ASP A 152 3.48 6.03 -3.81
C ASP A 152 3.75 6.52 -2.38
N HIS A 153 2.93 7.44 -1.89
CA HIS A 153 3.03 7.99 -0.55
C HIS A 153 2.86 6.89 0.52
N HIS A 154 1.79 6.09 0.44
CA HIS A 154 1.49 5.01 1.39
C HIS A 154 2.66 4.03 1.54
N LEU A 155 3.21 3.57 0.40
CA LEU A 155 4.30 2.62 0.38
C LEU A 155 5.58 3.20 1.00
N TYR A 156 6.04 4.37 0.53
CA TYR A 156 7.31 4.94 1.00
C TYR A 156 7.27 5.32 2.48
N HIS A 157 6.14 5.86 2.94
CA HIS A 157 6.01 6.30 4.33
C HIS A 157 5.90 5.11 5.27
N THR A 158 5.06 4.12 4.93
CA THR A 158 4.93 2.90 5.75
C THR A 158 6.26 2.14 5.83
N MET A 159 7.05 2.07 4.75
CA MET A 159 8.40 1.50 4.80
C MET A 159 9.31 2.25 5.79
N GLY A 160 9.27 3.58 5.78
CA GLY A 160 9.99 4.42 6.74
C GLY A 160 9.55 4.16 8.19
N TRP A 161 8.23 4.08 8.43
CA TRP A 161 7.68 3.78 9.76
C TRP A 161 8.11 2.41 10.26
N CYS A 162 7.96 1.38 9.43
CA CYS A 162 8.37 0.02 9.76
C CYS A 162 9.86 -0.06 10.11
N ARG A 163 10.73 0.59 9.32
CA ARG A 163 12.17 0.69 9.58
C ARG A 163 12.45 1.31 10.94
N GLU A 164 11.87 2.47 11.24
CA GLU A 164 12.17 3.21 12.47
C GLU A 164 11.58 2.54 13.71
N LEU A 165 10.42 1.89 13.60
CA LEU A 165 9.86 1.04 14.66
C LEU A 165 10.78 -0.15 14.97
N TRP A 166 11.32 -0.82 13.94
CA TRP A 166 12.31 -1.89 14.15
C TRP A 166 13.58 -1.38 14.81
N ILE A 167 14.12 -0.23 14.36
CA ILE A 167 15.28 0.41 14.98
C ILE A 167 15.03 0.68 16.47
N GLN A 168 13.84 1.20 16.81
CA GLN A 168 13.43 1.41 18.20
C GLN A 168 13.35 0.10 18.98
N ALA A 169 12.74 -0.95 18.42
CA ALA A 169 12.62 -2.26 19.04
C ALA A 169 13.97 -2.93 19.30
N LEU A 170 14.97 -2.65 18.46
CA LEU A 170 16.36 -3.10 18.61
C LEU A 170 17.17 -2.26 19.62
N GLY A 171 16.57 -1.25 20.25
CA GLY A 171 17.21 -0.38 21.23
C GLY A 171 18.12 0.69 20.65
N MET A 172 18.02 0.95 19.34
CA MET A 172 18.77 2.01 18.65
C MET A 172 17.96 3.32 18.62
N PRO A 173 18.62 4.49 18.48
CA PRO A 173 17.90 5.76 18.35
C PRO A 173 17.12 5.81 17.03
N ALA A 174 15.78 5.86 17.11
CA ALA A 174 14.87 5.95 15.97
C ALA A 174 14.45 7.40 15.69
N VAL A 175 14.06 7.68 14.44
CA VAL A 175 13.47 8.95 14.00
C VAL A 175 11.99 8.71 13.72
N LEU A 176 11.11 9.11 14.64
CA LEU A 176 9.67 8.93 14.52
C LEU A 176 8.96 10.30 14.68
N PRO A 177 8.13 10.75 13.72
CA PRO A 177 7.85 10.14 12.41
C PRO A 177 9.10 9.99 11.52
N PRO A 178 9.10 9.05 10.55
CA PRO A 178 10.24 8.81 9.68
C PRO A 178 10.50 10.02 8.75
N PRO A 179 11.74 10.17 8.23
CA PRO A 179 12.09 11.25 7.31
C PRO A 179 11.17 11.34 6.08
N GLU A 180 10.70 10.19 5.58
CA GLU A 180 9.77 10.05 4.46
C GLU A 180 8.48 10.81 4.76
N GLU A 181 7.86 10.56 5.91
CA GLU A 181 6.67 11.26 6.38
C GLU A 181 6.87 12.76 6.54
N VAL A 182 7.95 13.15 7.23
CA VAL A 182 8.24 14.58 7.44
C VAL A 182 8.46 15.34 6.13
N LYS A 183 9.01 14.67 5.11
CA LYS A 183 9.33 15.26 3.81
C LYS A 183 8.23 15.08 2.76
N LYS A 184 7.19 14.29 3.05
CA LYS A 184 6.07 14.00 2.14
C LYS A 184 6.57 13.48 0.80
N VAL A 185 7.23 12.32 0.83
CA VAL A 185 7.87 11.75 -0.36
C VAL A 185 6.88 10.98 -1.21
N GLU A 186 6.87 11.28 -2.50
CA GLU A 186 5.98 10.65 -3.49
C GLU A 186 6.78 9.92 -4.58
N THR A 187 8.08 9.69 -4.38
CA THR A 187 8.92 9.01 -5.38
C THR A 187 9.98 8.14 -4.71
N ALA A 188 10.38 7.04 -5.36
CA ALA A 188 11.45 6.18 -4.87
C ALA A 188 12.79 6.93 -4.64
N ILE A 189 13.13 7.88 -5.52
CA ILE A 189 14.34 8.71 -5.35
C ILE A 189 14.17 9.66 -4.16
N GLY A 190 12.98 10.23 -3.99
CA GLY A 190 12.63 11.07 -2.85
C GLY A 190 12.74 10.29 -1.53
N ALA A 191 12.14 9.10 -1.46
CA ALA A 191 12.21 8.21 -0.31
C ALA A 191 13.66 7.85 0.03
N SER A 192 14.46 7.45 -0.94
CA SER A 192 15.88 7.14 -0.73
C SER A 192 16.68 8.35 -0.20
N ARG A 193 16.42 9.56 -0.70
CA ARG A 193 17.05 10.79 -0.20
C ARG A 193 16.58 11.15 1.21
N ALA A 194 15.30 10.90 1.52
CA ALA A 194 14.75 11.12 2.86
C ALA A 194 15.39 10.16 3.87
N GLU A 195 15.44 8.86 3.56
CA GLU A 195 16.13 7.85 4.36
C GLU A 195 17.58 8.25 4.68
N GLN A 196 18.34 8.69 3.68
CA GLN A 196 19.74 9.12 3.87
C GLN A 196 19.90 10.32 4.81
N SER A 197 18.89 11.19 4.91
CA SER A 197 18.92 12.36 5.80
C SER A 197 18.62 12.05 7.26
N ARG A 198 18.29 10.80 7.58
CA ARG A 198 18.01 10.33 8.93
C ARG A 198 19.12 10.68 9.94
N ASP A 199 20.39 10.54 9.55
CA ASP A 199 21.52 10.82 10.43
C ASP A 199 21.61 12.31 10.82
N GLU A 200 21.22 13.20 9.91
CA GLU A 200 21.12 14.64 10.19
C GLU A 200 20.02 14.91 11.22
N MET A 201 18.88 14.22 11.11
CA MET A 201 17.76 14.35 12.06
C MET A 201 18.11 13.82 13.46
N LEU A 202 19.03 12.86 13.57
CA LEU A 202 19.58 12.39 14.84
C LEU A 202 20.63 13.35 15.45
N GLY A 203 21.02 14.41 14.75
CA GLY A 203 22.05 15.34 15.19
C GLY A 203 23.46 14.74 15.19
N ARG A 204 23.67 13.61 14.50
CA ARG A 204 25.01 13.02 14.35
C ARG A 204 25.77 13.80 13.27
N LYS A 205 26.65 14.70 13.70
CA LYS A 205 27.68 15.24 12.81
C LYS A 205 28.67 14.11 12.49
N HIS A 206 28.89 13.85 11.20
CA HIS A 206 29.97 12.99 10.73
C HIS A 206 31.34 13.46 11.24
#